data_AF-A0A2W2D3F9-F1
#
_entry.id   AF-A0A2W2D3F9-F1
#
_cell.length_a   1.000
_cell.length_b   1.000
_cell.length_c   1.000
_cell.angle_alpha   90.00
_cell.angle_beta   90.00
_cell.angle_gamma   90.00
#
_symmetry.space_group_name_H-M   'P 1'
#
loop_
_entity.id
_entity.type
_entity.pdbx_description
1 polymer ?
#
loop_
_entity_poly.entity_id
_entity_poly.type
_entity_poly.pdbx_seq_one_letter_code
_entity_poly.pdbx_strand_id
1 'polypeptide(L)'
;MGGLLAAAGHGRDGVRRDSTIGGVSEKMLAQTLQTLERDGFVHRDAKPVIPPRVDYSLTPLGREVAQQVWGLTRWVQDRMGDVFEAREAYDAARAS
;
A
#
# COMPACT_ATOMS: atom_id res chain seq x y z
N MET A 1 0.37 21.54 29.62
CA MET A 1 1.57 20.67 29.55
C MET A 1 1.29 19.63 28.48
N GLY A 2 1.85 19.84 27.28
CA GLY A 2 1.60 19.00 26.12
C GLY A 2 2.36 17.68 26.14
N GLY A 3 1.91 16.76 25.28
CA GLY A 3 2.68 15.61 24.83
C GLY A 3 1.92 14.28 24.94
N LEU A 4 1.32 13.82 23.83
CA LEU A 4 1.48 12.43 23.38
C LEU A 4 1.14 12.29 21.88
N LEU A 5 2.10 12.69 21.03
CA LEU A 5 2.43 11.92 19.83
C LEU A 5 3.65 11.07 20.19
N ALA A 6 3.54 9.76 20.08
CA ALA A 6 4.65 8.81 19.99
C ALA A 6 4.08 7.61 19.22
N ALA A 7 4.44 7.30 17.97
CA ALA A 7 5.76 7.27 17.34
C ALA A 7 6.78 6.54 18.22
N ALA A 8 6.70 5.20 18.23
CA ALA A 8 7.77 4.32 18.67
C ALA A 8 8.36 3.62 17.44
N GLY A 9 9.67 3.79 17.24
CA GLY A 9 10.41 3.21 16.11
C GLY A 9 11.39 2.11 16.51
N HIS A 10 11.84 1.42 15.47
CA HIS A 10 13.10 0.67 15.30
C HIS A 10 13.21 -0.76 15.86
N GLY A 11 13.02 -1.73 14.95
CA GLY A 11 13.62 -3.05 15.01
C GLY A 11 14.20 -3.40 13.63
N ARG A 12 15.52 -3.65 13.59
CA ARG A 12 16.22 -4.26 12.44
C ARG A 12 15.89 -5.76 12.41
N ASP A 13 15.92 -6.31 11.19
CA ASP A 13 15.93 -7.73 10.83
C ASP A 13 14.62 -8.51 10.99
N GLY A 14 14.01 -8.78 9.84
CA GLY A 14 12.92 -9.75 9.70
C GLY A 14 11.87 -9.26 8.72
N VAL A 15 11.98 -9.65 7.44
CA VAL A 15 10.87 -9.60 6.50
C VAL A 15 9.73 -10.43 7.06
N ARG A 16 8.81 -9.80 7.78
CA ARG A 16 7.52 -10.38 8.16
C ARG A 16 6.51 -9.92 7.10
N ARG A 17 6.15 -10.87 6.24
CA ARG A 17 5.01 -10.76 5.33
C ARG A 17 3.74 -10.80 6.18
N ASP A 18 3.36 -9.68 6.77
CA ASP A 18 1.98 -9.44 7.19
C ASP A 18 1.25 -8.74 6.04
N SER A 19 0.06 -9.25 5.72
CA SER A 19 -0.72 -8.87 4.54
C SER A 19 -1.45 -7.53 4.72
N THR A 20 -1.05 -6.75 5.74
CA THR A 20 -1.64 -5.46 6.07
C THR A 20 -0.51 -4.44 6.21
N ILE A 21 -0.10 -3.88 5.08
CA ILE A 21 0.85 -2.75 4.98
C ILE A 21 2.19 -3.03 5.69
N GLY A 22 2.85 -4.14 5.36
CA GLY A 22 4.23 -4.40 5.76
C GLY A 22 5.21 -3.49 5.00
N GLY A 23 5.61 -2.37 5.60
CA GLY A 23 6.73 -1.53 5.11
C GLY A 23 6.42 -0.07 4.76
N VAL A 24 5.19 0.41 4.96
CA VAL A 24 4.85 1.82 4.75
C VAL A 24 4.83 2.57 6.09
N SER A 25 5.57 3.67 6.18
CA SER A 25 5.51 4.52 7.38
C SER A 25 4.14 5.21 7.52
N GLU A 26 3.73 5.53 8.74
CA GLU A 26 2.48 6.28 9.00
C GLU A 26 2.42 7.58 8.18
N LYS A 27 3.54 8.28 8.05
CA LYS A 27 3.66 9.50 7.24
C LYS A 27 3.37 9.23 5.76
N MET A 28 3.94 8.16 5.20
CA MET A 28 3.72 7.79 3.81
C MET A 28 2.27 7.36 3.57
N LEU A 29 1.67 6.64 4.52
CA LEU A 29 0.26 6.26 4.44
C LEU A 29 -0.65 7.49 4.47
N ALA A 30 -0.42 8.41 5.41
CA ALA A 30 -1.19 9.65 5.50
C ALA A 30 -1.09 10.50 4.22
N GLN A 31 0.12 10.63 3.66
CA GLN A 31 0.33 11.35 2.41
C GLN A 31 -0.38 10.67 1.23
N THR A 32 -0.33 9.34 1.16
CA THR A 32 -1.02 8.57 0.11
C THR A 32 -2.53 8.75 0.20
N LEU A 33 -3.11 8.63 1.41
CA LEU A 33 -4.53 8.83 1.63
C LEU A 33 -4.99 10.25 1.27
N GLN A 34 -4.18 11.27 1.57
CA GLN A 34 -4.47 12.65 1.20
C GLN A 34 -4.48 12.85 -0.32
N THR A 35 -3.55 12.22 -1.05
CA THR A 35 -3.55 12.24 -2.52
C THR A 35 -4.77 11.53 -3.08
N LEU A 36 -5.08 10.32 -2.59
CA LEU A 36 -6.23 9.55 -3.05
C LEU A 36 -7.58 10.22 -2.74
N GLU A 37 -7.67 10.96 -1.62
CA GLU A 37 -8.81 11.81 -1.30
C GLU A 37 -8.94 12.96 -2.32
N ARG A 38 -7.84 13.67 -2.59
CA ARG A 38 -7.81 14.77 -3.56
C ARG A 38 -8.19 14.31 -4.98
N ASP A 39 -7.75 13.12 -5.36
CA ASP A 39 -8.04 12.54 -6.68
C ASP A 39 -9.46 11.95 -6.77
N GLY A 40 -10.21 11.92 -5.66
CA GLY A 40 -11.59 11.44 -5.62
C GLY A 40 -11.75 9.93 -5.54
N PHE A 41 -10.67 9.18 -5.29
CA PHE A 41 -10.71 7.72 -5.09
C PHE A 41 -11.13 7.33 -3.68
N VAL A 42 -10.83 8.17 -2.69
CA VAL A 42 -11.12 7.90 -1.28
C VAL A 42 -12.01 9.01 -0.71
N HIS A 43 -13.02 8.60 0.07
CA HIS A 43 -13.79 9.47 0.92
C HIS A 43 -13.25 9.42 2.35
N ARG A 44 -12.99 10.59 2.92
CA ARG A 44 -12.54 10.79 4.30
C ARG A 44 -13.70 11.28 5.16
N ASP A 45 -13.97 10.57 6.25
CA ASP A 45 -15.02 10.91 7.21
C ASP A 45 -14.42 11.12 8.61
N ALA A 46 -14.37 12.38 9.05
CA ALA A 46 -13.87 12.74 10.37
C ALA A 46 -15.00 12.61 11.41
N LYS A 47 -14.82 11.69 12.37
CA LYS A 47 -15.81 11.45 13.42
C LYS A 47 -15.56 12.36 14.61
N PRO A 48 -16.52 13.24 14.98
CA PRO A 48 -16.40 14.11 16.14
C PRO A 48 -16.74 13.36 17.43
N VAL A 49 -16.04 12.25 17.68
CA VAL A 49 -16.19 11.41 18.89
C VAL A 49 -14.92 11.49 19.74
N ILE A 50 -14.97 11.02 20.99
CA ILE A 50 -13.81 10.92 21.88
C ILE A 50 -13.47 9.43 22.06
N PRO A 51 -12.25 8.98 21.73
CA PRO A 51 -11.17 9.72 21.06
C PRO A 51 -11.49 10.04 19.59
N PRO A 52 -10.97 11.16 19.03
CA PRO A 52 -11.22 11.52 17.64
C PRO A 52 -10.68 10.45 16.70
N ARG A 53 -11.47 10.08 15.69
CA ARG A 53 -11.08 9.11 14.66
C ARG A 53 -11.46 9.59 13.27
N VAL A 54 -10.76 9.05 12.27
CA VAL A 54 -11.03 9.32 10.85
C VAL A 54 -11.19 7.98 10.17
N ASP A 55 -12.32 7.81 9.50
CA ASP A 55 -12.63 6.62 8.72
C ASP A 55 -12.40 6.94 7.23
N TYR A 56 -11.79 6.02 6.50
CA TYR A 56 -11.57 6.14 5.04
C TYR A 56 -12.32 5.04 4.31
N SER A 57 -12.94 5.38 3.19
CA SER A 57 -13.66 4.43 2.34
C SER A 57 -13.44 4.73 0.86
N LEU A 58 -13.54 3.73 0.00
CA LEU A 58 -13.47 3.97 -1.44
C LEU A 58 -14.74 4.67 -1.93
N THR A 59 -14.57 5.63 -2.83
CA THR A 59 -15.68 6.18 -3.63
C THR A 59 -16.10 5.17 -4.71
N PRO A 60 -17.17 5.41 -5.49
CA PRO A 60 -17.45 4.61 -6.68
C PRO A 60 -16.26 4.54 -7.65
N LEU A 61 -15.65 5.69 -7.95
CA LEU A 61 -14.44 5.77 -8.79
C LEU A 61 -13.26 4.99 -8.17
N GLY A 62 -13.09 5.11 -6.85
CA GLY A 62 -12.08 4.33 -6.10
C GLY A 62 -12.27 2.82 -6.19
N ARG A 63 -13.52 2.35 -6.20
CA ARG A 63 -13.82 0.92 -6.38
C ARG A 63 -13.51 0.44 -7.78
N GLU A 64 -13.85 1.22 -8.80
CA GLU A 64 -13.55 0.88 -10.20
C GLU A 64 -12.04 0.72 -10.43
N VAL A 65 -11.22 1.69 -9.98
CA VAL A 65 -9.77 1.58 -10.13
C VAL A 65 -9.19 0.44 -9.29
N ALA A 66 -9.68 0.22 -8.07
CA ALA A 66 -9.23 -0.87 -7.22
C ALA A 66 -9.46 -2.25 -7.89
N GLN A 67 -10.58 -2.43 -8.58
CA GLN A 67 -10.85 -3.66 -9.34
C GLN A 67 -9.82 -3.89 -10.45
N GLN A 68 -9.42 -2.85 -11.18
CA GLN A 68 -8.39 -2.96 -12.21
C GLN A 68 -7.03 -3.32 -11.61
N VAL A 69 -6.65 -2.64 -10.51
CA VAL A 69 -5.40 -2.93 -9.78
C VAL A 69 -5.38 -4.36 -9.25
N TRP A 70 -6.49 -4.86 -8.70
CA TRP A 70 -6.60 -6.25 -8.26
C TRP A 70 -6.50 -7.24 -9.43
N GLY A 71 -7.15 -6.93 -10.55
CA GLY A 71 -7.06 -7.74 -11.77
C GLY A 71 -5.61 -7.87 -12.26
N LEU A 72 -4.90 -6.74 -12.35
CA LEU A 72 -3.49 -6.71 -12.73
C LEU A 72 -2.62 -7.48 -11.72
N THR A 73 -2.85 -7.26 -10.43
CA THR A 73 -2.09 -7.94 -9.36
C THR A 73 -2.24 -9.45 -9.46
N ARG A 74 -3.47 -9.95 -9.65
CA ARG A 74 -3.72 -11.39 -9.83
C ARG A 74 -3.02 -11.93 -11.06
N TRP A 75 -3.18 -11.26 -12.20
CA TRP A 75 -2.51 -11.68 -13.43
C TRP A 75 -0.98 -11.73 -13.27
N VAL A 76 -0.38 -10.70 -12.65
CA VAL A 76 1.07 -10.69 -12.40
C VAL A 76 1.47 -11.84 -11.48
N GLN A 77 0.73 -12.08 -10.40
CA GLN A 77 0.97 -13.20 -9.49
C GLN A 77 0.94 -14.55 -10.22
N ASP A 78 -0.05 -14.76 -11.09
CA ASP A 78 -0.19 -15.97 -11.90
C ASP A 78 0.95 -16.14 -12.91
N ARG A 79 1.53 -15.02 -13.39
CA ARG A 79 2.62 -14.99 -14.38
C ARG A 79 4.02 -14.81 -13.78
N MET A 80 4.15 -14.86 -12.46
CA MET A 80 5.46 -14.68 -11.82
C MET A 80 6.48 -15.72 -12.28
N GLY A 81 6.06 -16.95 -12.57
CA GLY A 81 6.92 -18.00 -13.13
C GLY A 81 7.56 -17.57 -14.45
N ASP A 82 6.73 -17.23 -15.44
CA ASP A 82 7.16 -16.73 -16.76
C ASP A 82 8.14 -15.54 -16.63
N VAL A 83 7.89 -14.64 -15.67
CA VAL A 83 8.77 -13.48 -15.39
C VAL A 83 10.14 -13.91 -14.87
N PHE A 84 10.20 -14.91 -13.99
CA PHE A 84 11.48 -15.43 -13.49
C PHE A 84 12.28 -16.14 -14.58
N GLU A 85 11.62 -16.98 -15.38
CA GLU A 85 12.27 -17.63 -16.53
C GLU A 85 12.84 -16.62 -17.53
N ALA A 86 12.07 -15.56 -17.84
CA ALA A 86 12.55 -14.50 -18.72
C ALA A 86 13.78 -13.76 -18.15
N ARG A 87 13.85 -13.58 -16.82
CA ARG A 87 15.02 -12.96 -16.16
C ARG A 87 16.24 -13.86 -16.24
N GLU A 88 16.09 -15.15 -15.95
CA GLU A 88 17.20 -16.11 -16.04
C GLU A 88 17.76 -16.19 -17.47
N ALA A 89 16.88 -16.26 -18.48
CA ALA A 89 17.29 -16.27 -19.88
C ALA A 89 18.04 -14.99 -20.28
N TYR A 90 17.58 -13.83 -19.81
CA TYR A 90 18.25 -12.55 -20.05
C TYR A 90 19.64 -12.49 -19.40
N ASP A 91 19.75 -12.88 -18.14
CA ASP A 91 21.00 -12.84 -17.40
C ASP A 91 22.03 -13.83 -17.99
N ALA A 92 21.58 -15.03 -18.39
CA ALA A 92 22.43 -16.01 -19.07
C ALA A 92 23.00 -15.47 -20.41
N ALA A 93 22.17 -14.79 -21.20
CA ALA A 93 22.59 -14.21 -22.48
C ALA A 93 23.55 -13.02 -22.35
N ARG A 94 23.62 -12.38 -21.17
CA ARG A 94 24.55 -11.26 -20.90
C ARG A 94 25.83 -11.68 -20.20
N ALA A 95 25.84 -12.87 -19.60
CA ALA A 95 27.02 -13.44 -18.97
C ALA A 95 27.97 -14.14 -19.97
N SER A 96 27.50 -14.41 -21.20
CA SER A 96 28.27 -14.94 -22.34
C SER A 96 28.84 -13.83 -23.21
#